data_AF-A0A2H0D514-F1
#
_entry.id   AF-A0A2H0D514-F1
#
_cell.length_a   1.000
_cell.length_b   1.000
_cell.length_c   1.000
_cell.angle_alpha   90.00
_cell.angle_beta   90.00
_cell.angle_gamma   90.00
#
_symmetry.space_group_name_H-M   'P 1'
#
loop_
_entity.id
_entity.type
_entity.pdbx_description
1 polymer ?
#
loop_
_entity_poly.entity_id
_entity_poly.type
_entity_poly.pdbx_seq_one_letter_code
_entity_poly.pdbx_strand_id
1 'polypeptide(L)' 'MNMIFNPEDVSVLNESWLHGKYKHGEINTWLPYLYYEQGDFCYYSQGDEAEQDIKQIHEIWLNGLELTAEQAFEQYFSNF' A
#
# COMPACT_ATOMS: atom_id res chain seq x y z
N MET A 1 -35.73 -9.42 0.48
CA MET A 1 -34.92 -9.61 1.70
C MET A 1 -33.78 -8.61 1.59
N ASN A 2 -33.92 -7.44 2.22
CA ASN A 2 -32.90 -6.39 2.13
C ASN A 2 -31.79 -6.73 3.12
N MET A 3 -30.59 -7.00 2.62
CA MET A 3 -29.40 -7.08 3.46
C MET A 3 -29.08 -5.65 3.92
N ILE A 4 -29.32 -5.39 5.20
CA ILE A 4 -28.88 -4.17 5.87
C ILE A 4 -27.38 -4.32 6.07
N PHE A 5 -26.58 -3.58 5.29
CA PHE A 5 -25.15 -3.47 5.54
C PHE A 5 -24.96 -2.69 6.83
N ASN A 6 -24.42 -3.34 7.85
CA ASN A 6 -24.09 -2.70 9.11
C ASN A 6 -22.77 -1.92 8.89
N PRO A 7 -22.74 -0.59 9.04
CA PRO A 7 -21.55 0.21 8.77
C PRO A 7 -20.40 -0.04 9.76
N GLU A 8 -20.63 -0.82 10.81
CA GLU A 8 -19.63 -1.19 11.81
C GLU A 8 -18.80 -2.43 11.41
N ASP A 9 -19.19 -3.19 10.37
CA ASP A 9 -18.38 -4.31 9.85
C ASP A 9 -17.26 -3.87 8.90
N VAL A 10 -17.07 -2.55 8.75
CA VAL A 10 -15.96 -1.94 7.98
C VAL A 10 -14.68 -1.84 8.84
N SER A 11 -14.75 -2.18 10.14
CA SER A 11 -13.70 -1.84 11.11
C SER A 11 -12.65 -2.92 11.37
N VAL A 12 -12.67 -4.06 10.67
CA VAL A 12 -11.40 -4.78 10.51
C VAL A 12 -10.64 -4.01 9.44
N LEU A 13 -10.02 -2.89 9.85
CA LEU A 13 -8.93 -2.29 9.09
C LEU A 13 -8.08 -3.45 8.64
N ASN A 14 -8.01 -3.66 7.33
CA ASN A 14 -7.26 -4.76 6.76
C ASN A 14 -5.78 -4.43 6.94
N GLU A 15 -5.28 -4.59 8.16
CA GLU A 15 -3.92 -4.22 8.62
C GLU A 15 -2.81 -4.95 7.85
N SER A 16 -3.17 -5.87 6.93
CA SER A 16 -2.24 -6.53 6.03
C SER A 16 -1.40 -5.57 5.18
N TRP A 17 -1.86 -4.33 4.96
CA TRP A 17 -1.11 -3.33 4.20
C TRP A 17 -0.06 -2.57 5.04
N LEU A 18 -0.15 -2.59 6.38
CA LEU A 18 0.61 -1.69 7.26
C LEU A 18 2.12 -1.82 7.06
N HIS A 19 2.66 -3.03 6.95
CA HIS A 19 4.08 -3.20 6.70
C HIS A 19 4.31 -4.58 6.07
N GLY A 20 5.20 -4.65 5.08
CA GLY A 20 5.38 -5.88 4.32
C GLY A 20 6.60 -5.84 3.41
N LYS A 21 7.24 -7.00 3.26
CA LYS A 21 8.20 -7.26 2.19
C LYS A 21 7.45 -7.83 1.00
N TYR A 22 7.67 -7.23 -0.15
CA TYR A 22 7.12 -7.61 -1.45
C TYR A 22 8.25 -8.12 -2.34
N LYS A 23 7.89 -8.66 -3.51
CA LYS A 23 8.87 -9.20 -4.45
C LYS A 23 9.95 -8.20 -4.84
N HIS A 24 9.59 -6.94 -5.05
CA HIS A 24 10.51 -5.89 -5.51
C HIS A 24 10.75 -4.80 -4.47
N GLY A 25 10.35 -4.98 -3.21
CA GLY A 25 10.47 -3.88 -2.27
C GLY A 25 9.93 -4.12 -0.88
N GLU A 26 9.89 -3.07 -0.08
CA GLU A 26 9.41 -3.11 1.30
C GLU A 26 8.70 -1.81 1.68
N ILE A 27 7.62 -1.94 2.44
CA ILE A 27 6.92 -0.84 3.13
C ILE A 27 7.05 -1.06 4.63
N ASN A 28 7.43 -0.01 5.37
CA ASN A 28 7.34 0.03 6.82
C ASN A 28 6.60 1.29 7.26
N THR A 29 5.49 1.14 7.98
CA THR A 29 4.71 2.28 8.52
C THR A 29 5.08 2.65 9.95
N TRP A 30 5.79 1.80 10.70
CA TRP A 30 6.20 2.09 12.08
C TRP A 30 7.34 3.10 12.14
N LEU A 31 8.30 2.93 11.23
CA LEU A 31 9.35 3.88 10.92
C LEU A 31 9.22 4.13 9.41
N PRO A 32 8.45 5.14 9.00
CA PRO A 32 8.08 5.36 7.61
C PRO A 32 9.28 5.27 6.67
N TYR A 33 9.33 4.19 5.90
CA TYR A 33 10.25 4.05 4.79
C TYR A 33 9.65 3.16 3.70
N LEU A 34 10.14 3.41 2.49
CA LEU A 34 9.76 2.74 1.27
C LEU A 34 11.01 2.37 0.50
N TYR A 35 11.10 1.12 0.04
CA TYR A 35 12.18 0.66 -0.84
C TYR A 35 11.58 -0.07 -2.03
N TYR A 36 12.06 0.22 -3.24
CA TYR A 36 11.71 -0.53 -4.45
C TYR A 36 12.94 -0.73 -5.34
N GLU A 37 13.07 -1.92 -5.91
CA GLU A 37 14.14 -2.30 -6.82
C GLU A 37 13.63 -3.27 -7.88
N GLN A 38 13.74 -2.85 -9.15
CA GLN A 38 13.41 -3.68 -10.30
C GLN A 38 14.35 -3.38 -11.47
N GLY A 39 15.22 -4.34 -11.79
CA GLY A 39 16.24 -4.14 -12.83
C GLY A 39 17.24 -3.06 -12.43
N ASP A 40 17.44 -2.06 -13.28
CA ASP A 40 18.33 -0.91 -13.00
C ASP A 40 17.65 0.23 -12.23
N PHE A 41 16.34 0.12 -11.97
CA PHE A 41 15.59 1.13 -11.22
C PHE A 41 15.59 0.79 -9.73
N CYS A 42 15.98 1.78 -8.91
CA CYS A 42 15.95 1.71 -7.46
C CYS A 42 15.38 3.02 -6.90
N TYR A 43 14.44 2.89 -5.96
CA TYR A 43 13.81 4.00 -5.25
C TYR A 43 13.88 3.76 -3.73
N TYR A 44 14.15 4.82 -2.99
CA TYR A 44 14.14 4.80 -1.54
C TYR A 44 13.64 6.14 -1.00
N SER A 45 12.65 6.09 -0.10
CA SER A 45 12.17 7.26 0.65
C SER A 45 12.02 6.92 2.14
N GLN A 46 12.06 7.94 3.00
CA GLN A 46 11.93 7.80 4.45
C GLN A 46 11.29 9.04 5.09
N GLY A 47 10.75 8.90 6.30
CA GLY A 47 10.10 10.00 7.02
C GLY A 47 8.88 10.54 6.27
N ASP A 48 8.72 11.86 6.24
CA ASP A 48 7.54 12.53 5.66
C ASP A 48 7.31 12.18 4.17
N GLU A 49 8.36 11.97 3.39
CA GLU A 49 8.26 11.55 1.99
C GLU A 49 7.67 10.14 1.89
N ALA A 50 8.24 9.19 2.63
CA ALA A 50 7.70 7.83 2.68
C ALA A 50 6.26 7.81 3.19
N GLU A 51 5.88 8.63 4.17
CA GLU A 51 4.48 8.72 4.59
C GLU A 51 3.55 9.15 3.47
N GLN A 52 3.97 10.06 2.60
CA GLN A 52 3.18 10.52 1.45
C GLN A 52 3.07 9.42 0.39
N ASP A 53 4.16 8.72 0.10
CA ASP A 53 4.18 7.62 -0.86
C ASP A 53 3.30 6.46 -0.39
N ILE A 54 3.45 6.09 0.88
CA ILE A 54 2.68 5.04 1.52
C ILE A 54 1.17 5.37 1.53
N LYS A 55 0.80 6.64 1.75
CA LYS A 55 -0.59 7.10 1.63
C LYS A 55 -1.11 6.92 0.21
N GLN A 56 -0.33 7.28 -0.81
CA GLN A 56 -0.72 7.10 -2.22
C GLN A 56 -0.88 5.61 -2.59
N ILE A 57 0.03 4.75 -2.14
CA ILE A 57 -0.08 3.29 -2.34
C ILE A 57 -1.34 2.74 -1.67
N HIS A 58 -1.63 3.19 -0.45
CA HIS A 58 -2.85 2.79 0.26
C HIS A 58 -4.12 3.27 -0.45
N GLU A 59 -4.12 4.48 -1.02
CA GLU A 59 -5.23 4.99 -1.84
C GLU A 59 -5.42 4.17 -3.12
N ILE A 60 -4.33 3.78 -3.81
CA ILE A 60 -4.41 2.87 -4.98
C ILE A 60 -5.07 1.55 -4.57
N TRP A 61 -4.66 0.99 -3.43
CA TRP A 61 -5.21 -0.26 -2.93
C TRP A 61 -6.69 -0.18 -2.57
N LEU A 62 -7.11 0.87 -1.85
CA LEU A 62 -8.51 1.07 -1.46
C LEU A 62 -9.44 1.31 -2.66
N ASN A 63 -8.94 1.95 -3.72
CA ASN A 63 -9.73 2.26 -4.92
C ASN A 63 -9.66 1.14 -5.98
N GLY A 64 -8.65 0.26 -5.91
CA GLY A 64 -8.51 -0.88 -6.80
C GLY A 64 -9.43 -2.01 -6.41
N LEU A 65 -10.51 -2.21 -7.17
CA LEU A 65 -11.36 -3.39 -7.00
C LEU A 65 -10.48 -4.66 -7.14
N GLU A 66 -10.37 -5.42 -6.05
CA GLU A 66 -9.64 -6.70 -5.97
C GLU A 66 -8.10 -6.63 -6.04
N LEU A 67 -7.49 -5.46 -5.81
CA LEU A 67 -6.03 -5.40 -5.70
C LEU A 67 -5.54 -5.96 -4.35
N THR A 68 -4.42 -6.69 -4.40
CA THR A 68 -3.59 -6.96 -3.23
C THR A 68 -2.72 -5.75 -2.88
N ALA A 69 -2.22 -5.68 -1.65
CA ALA A 69 -1.29 -4.63 -1.24
C ALA A 69 -0.02 -4.60 -2.12
N GLU A 70 0.49 -5.78 -2.52
CA GLU A 70 1.62 -5.89 -3.44
C GLU A 70 1.30 -5.33 -4.83
N GLN A 71 0.12 -5.60 -5.38
CA GLN A 71 -0.27 -5.05 -6.68
C GLN A 71 -0.43 -3.52 -6.65
N ALA A 72 -0.98 -2.98 -5.55
CA ALA A 72 -1.06 -1.53 -5.38
C ALA A 72 0.33 -0.89 -5.26
N PHE A 73 1.26 -1.55 -4.56
CA PHE A 73 2.65 -1.16 -4.46
C PHE A 73 3.36 -1.14 -5.83
N GLU A 74 3.23 -2.20 -6.62
CA GLU A 74 3.79 -2.27 -7.98
C GLU A 74 3.16 -1.23 -8.92
N GLN A 75 1.86 -0.97 -8.77
CA GLN A 75 1.15 0.03 -9.58
C GLN A 75 1.61 1.46 -9.27
N TYR A 76 1.95 1.78 -8.02
CA TYR A 76 2.52 3.07 -7.66
C TYR A 76 3.82 3.33 -8.44
N PHE A 77 4.72 2.35 -8.49
CA PHE A 77 6.00 2.46 -9.22
C PHE A 77 5.88 2.35 -10.74
N SER A 78 4.80 1.79 -11.26
CA SER A 78 4.54 1.76 -12.71
C SER A 78 4.24 3.15 -13.30
N ASN A 79 4.04 4.17 -12.46
CA ASN A 79 3.76 5.56 -12.87
C ASN A 79 4.99 6.49 -12.83
N PHE A 80 6.18 5.97 -12.49
CA PHE A 80 7.46 6.68 -12.54
C PHE A 80 8.14 6.53 -13.91
#